data_AF-A0A447X619-F1
#
_entry.id   AF-A0A447X619-F1
#
_cell.length_a   1.000
_cell.length_b   1.000
_cell.length_c   1.000
_cell.angle_alpha   90.00
_cell.angle_beta   90.00
_cell.angle_gamma   90.00
#
_symmetry.space_group_name_H-M   'P 1'
#
loop_
_entity.id
_entity.type
_entity.pdbx_description
1 polymer ?
#
loop_
_entity_poly.entity_id
_entity_poly.type
_entity_poly.pdbx_seq_one_letter_code
_entity_poly.pdbx_strand_id
1 'polypeptide(L)'
;MLFQQQLGTLRDKTDRIQALAGWIAEQIGADVNHATRAGLLSKCDLMTNMVFEFTDTQGVMGMHYARHDGEAEDVAVALNEQYQPRFAGDDLPSNPVACALAIADKMDTLAGIFGIGQHPKGDKDPFALRRAALGVLRIIVEKNLNLDLQTLTEEAVRLYGDKLTNANVVDDVIDFMLGRFRAWYRTKVTLLTPSRRYWRVVRLVRLISMPE
;
A
#
# COMPACT_ATOMS: atom_id res chain seq x y z
N MET A 1 -1.35 9.28 -18.76
CA MET A 1 -2.31 8.15 -18.68
C MET A 1 -3.33 8.46 -17.59
N LEU A 2 -4.61 8.13 -17.81
CA LEU A 2 -5.66 8.31 -16.80
C LEU A 2 -5.51 7.21 -15.72
N PHE A 3 -5.59 7.58 -14.44
CA PHE A 3 -5.67 6.58 -13.36
C PHE A 3 -7.12 6.19 -13.12
N GLN A 4 -7.97 7.18 -12.83
CA GLN A 4 -9.42 7.00 -12.65
C GLN A 4 -10.10 8.35 -12.91
N GLN A 5 -11.27 8.37 -13.53
CA GLN A 5 -11.93 9.59 -14.04
C GLN A 5 -12.14 10.71 -13.00
N GLN A 6 -12.48 10.36 -11.76
CA GLN A 6 -12.69 11.26 -10.63
C GLN A 6 -11.41 11.53 -9.83
N LEU A 7 -10.42 10.63 -9.86
CA LEU A 7 -9.18 10.76 -9.09
C LEU A 7 -8.03 11.43 -9.87
N GLY A 8 -8.14 11.48 -11.20
CA GLY A 8 -7.23 12.17 -12.10
C GLY A 8 -6.26 11.24 -12.83
N THR A 9 -5.08 11.78 -13.12
CA THR A 9 -4.05 11.14 -13.93
C THR A 9 -3.14 10.23 -13.10
N LEU A 10 -2.34 9.41 -13.79
CA LEU A 10 -1.26 8.65 -13.17
C LEU A 10 -0.23 9.57 -12.50
N ARG A 11 -0.02 10.79 -13.02
CA ARG A 11 0.86 11.77 -12.38
C ARG A 11 0.30 12.24 -11.04
N ASP A 12 -1.00 12.57 -10.98
CA ASP A 12 -1.65 12.93 -9.71
C ASP A 12 -1.51 11.82 -8.66
N LYS A 13 -1.64 10.56 -9.10
CA LYS A 13 -1.41 9.39 -8.25
C LYS A 13 0.04 9.29 -7.78
N THR A 14 1.00 9.44 -8.68
CA THR A 14 2.43 9.45 -8.34
C THR A 14 2.80 10.54 -7.34
N ASP A 15 2.27 11.76 -7.48
CA ASP A 15 2.54 12.85 -6.54
C ASP A 15 2.03 12.52 -5.13
N ARG A 16 0.85 11.88 -5.01
CA ARG A 16 0.34 11.39 -3.72
C ARG A 16 1.15 10.23 -3.15
N ILE A 17 1.54 9.27 -3.99
CA ILE A 17 2.39 8.15 -3.58
C ILE A 17 3.74 8.65 -3.07
N GLN A 18 4.34 9.63 -3.76
CA GLN A 18 5.58 10.28 -3.33
C GLN A 18 5.44 10.86 -1.92
N ALA A 19 4.41 11.67 -1.68
CA ALA A 19 4.20 12.28 -0.37
C ALA A 19 3.94 11.22 0.72
N LEU A 20 3.07 10.25 0.44
CA LEU A 20 2.70 9.20 1.37
C LEU A 20 3.88 8.26 1.69
N ALA A 21 4.70 7.91 0.70
CA ALA A 21 5.88 7.07 0.91
C ALA A 21 6.92 7.77 1.80
N GLY A 22 7.15 9.06 1.61
CA GLY A 22 8.01 9.87 2.48
C GLY A 22 7.49 9.91 3.92
N TRP A 23 6.20 10.15 4.10
CA TRP A 23 5.57 10.13 5.42
C TRP A 23 5.66 8.77 6.11
N ILE A 24 5.34 7.67 5.40
CA ILE A 24 5.45 6.31 5.95
C ILE A 24 6.90 6.00 6.34
N ALA A 25 7.87 6.39 5.52
CA ALA A 25 9.28 6.18 5.79
C ALA A 25 9.71 6.82 7.11
N GLU A 26 9.25 8.05 7.39
CA GLU A 26 9.48 8.73 8.67
C GLU A 26 8.92 7.92 9.84
N GLN A 27 7.68 7.42 9.73
CA GLN A 27 7.03 6.66 10.80
C GLN A 27 7.74 5.32 11.10
N ILE A 28 8.29 4.66 10.09
CA ILE A 28 8.92 3.34 10.24
C ILE A 28 10.45 3.40 10.39
N GLY A 29 11.05 4.60 10.37
CA GLY A 29 12.50 4.80 10.48
C GLY A 29 13.28 4.38 9.23
N ALA A 30 12.67 4.47 8.05
CA ALA A 30 13.33 4.28 6.76
C ALA A 30 13.95 5.59 6.23
N ASP A 31 14.75 5.50 5.17
CA ASP A 31 15.28 6.69 4.50
C ASP A 31 14.14 7.42 3.75
N VAL A 32 13.79 8.61 4.27
CA VAL A 32 12.71 9.46 3.74
C VAL A 32 13.01 9.94 2.32
N ASN A 33 14.27 10.27 2.03
CA ASN A 33 14.66 10.77 0.71
C ASN A 33 14.55 9.67 -0.33
N HIS A 34 15.04 8.46 -0.01
CA HIS A 34 14.93 7.31 -0.90
C HIS A 34 13.46 6.90 -1.10
N ALA A 35 12.63 6.88 -0.06
CA ALA A 35 11.21 6.54 -0.19
C ALA A 35 10.43 7.57 -1.02
N THR A 36 10.71 8.86 -0.81
CA THR A 36 10.14 9.95 -1.61
C THR A 36 10.56 9.82 -3.08
N ARG A 37 11.86 9.57 -3.33
CA ARG A 37 12.40 9.39 -4.68
C ARG A 37 11.79 8.17 -5.38
N ALA A 38 11.67 7.05 -4.67
CA ALA A 38 11.03 5.85 -5.19
C ALA A 38 9.55 6.09 -5.50
N GLY A 39 8.83 6.83 -4.65
CA GLY A 39 7.46 7.23 -4.90
C GLY A 39 7.29 8.07 -6.17
N LEU A 40 8.18 9.05 -6.40
CA LEU A 40 8.20 9.86 -7.62
C LEU A 40 8.42 9.03 -8.89
N LEU A 41 9.30 8.03 -8.83
CA LEU A 41 9.65 7.18 -9.99
C LEU A 41 8.71 5.97 -10.18
N SER A 42 7.85 5.70 -9.21
CA SER A 42 7.08 4.45 -9.06
C SER A 42 6.30 4.00 -10.31
N LYS A 43 5.82 4.93 -11.13
CA LYS A 43 4.96 4.63 -12.30
C LYS A 43 5.58 5.01 -13.64
N CYS A 44 6.86 5.38 -13.67
CA CYS A 44 7.54 5.83 -14.89
C CYS A 44 7.68 4.72 -15.94
N ASP A 45 7.91 3.48 -15.50
CA ASP A 45 8.07 2.32 -16.38
C ASP A 45 6.80 1.99 -17.18
N LEU A 46 5.62 2.27 -16.61
CA LEU A 46 4.32 2.09 -17.27
C LEU A 46 4.15 2.91 -18.55
N MET A 47 4.99 3.94 -18.75
CA MET A 47 4.97 4.78 -19.95
C MET A 47 5.96 4.30 -21.03
N THR A 48 6.67 3.20 -20.80
CA THR A 48 7.65 2.67 -21.76
C THR A 48 7.02 1.66 -22.72
N ASN A 49 7.54 1.61 -23.96
CA ASN A 49 7.09 0.63 -24.95
C ASN A 49 7.27 -0.80 -24.45
N MET A 50 8.33 -1.06 -23.67
CA MET A 50 8.59 -2.40 -23.14
C MET A 50 7.48 -2.89 -22.20
N VAL A 51 7.01 -2.05 -21.28
CA VAL A 51 5.90 -2.43 -20.39
C VAL A 51 4.57 -2.45 -21.13
N PHE A 52 4.39 -1.62 -22.16
CA PHE A 52 3.22 -1.68 -23.02
C PHE A 52 3.12 -3.02 -23.78
N GLU A 53 4.25 -3.53 -24.28
CA GLU A 53 4.32 -4.83 -24.96
C GLU A 53 4.29 -6.02 -23.98
N PHE A 54 4.90 -5.87 -22.80
CA PHE A 54 5.06 -6.93 -21.81
C PHE A 54 4.67 -6.43 -20.41
N THR A 55 3.37 -6.45 -20.10
CA THR A 55 2.82 -5.91 -18.83
C THR A 55 3.38 -6.57 -17.58
N ASP A 56 3.84 -7.82 -17.69
CA ASP A 56 4.43 -8.59 -16.58
C ASP A 56 5.83 -8.10 -16.19
N THR A 57 6.42 -7.21 -16.98
CA THR A 57 7.74 -6.60 -16.73
C THR A 57 7.69 -5.31 -15.92
N GLN A 58 6.49 -4.84 -15.55
CA GLN A 58 6.32 -3.69 -14.67
C GLN A 58 7.06 -3.91 -13.33
N GLY A 59 7.59 -2.83 -12.76
CA GLY A 59 8.47 -2.85 -11.60
C GLY A 59 9.88 -3.32 -11.93
N VAL A 60 10.02 -4.47 -12.60
CA VAL A 60 11.33 -5.02 -13.01
C VAL A 60 12.04 -4.04 -13.93
N MET A 61 11.34 -3.54 -14.96
CA MET A 61 11.90 -2.54 -15.86
C MET A 61 12.17 -1.21 -15.14
N GLY A 62 11.28 -0.77 -14.26
CA GLY A 62 11.50 0.42 -13.44
C GLY A 62 12.79 0.35 -12.63
N MET A 63 13.08 -0.79 -12.00
CA MET A 63 14.33 -1.03 -11.28
C MET A 63 15.55 -0.98 -12.21
N HIS A 64 15.48 -1.60 -13.39
CA HIS A 64 16.60 -1.56 -14.34
C HIS A 64 16.88 -0.15 -14.86
N TYR A 65 15.84 0.62 -15.19
CA TYR A 65 16.00 2.01 -15.60
C TYR A 65 16.60 2.85 -14.47
N ALA A 66 16.09 2.72 -13.24
CA ALA A 66 16.63 3.46 -12.10
C ALA A 66 18.11 3.16 -11.82
N ARG A 67 18.51 1.87 -11.87
CA ARG A 67 19.93 1.50 -11.73
C ARG A 67 20.79 2.08 -12.84
N HIS A 68 20.30 2.04 -14.08
CA HIS A 68 20.99 2.62 -15.22
C HIS A 68 21.19 4.14 -15.07
N ASP A 69 20.18 4.83 -14.52
CA ASP A 69 20.21 6.27 -14.30
C ASP A 69 20.99 6.69 -13.03
N GLY A 70 21.57 5.72 -12.32
CA GLY A 70 22.42 5.98 -11.14
C GLY A 70 21.64 6.26 -9.85
N GLU A 71 20.37 5.88 -9.78
CA GLU A 71 19.60 5.95 -8.54
C GLU A 71 20.17 5.03 -7.45
N ALA A 72 19.91 5.37 -6.19
CA ALA A 72 20.32 4.53 -5.07
C ALA A 72 19.69 3.13 -5.15
N GLU A 73 20.41 2.11 -4.70
CA GLU A 73 19.95 0.71 -4.83
C GLU A 73 18.61 0.46 -4.11
N ASP A 74 18.39 1.04 -2.93
CA ASP A 74 17.11 0.92 -2.22
C ASP A 74 15.94 1.54 -3.00
N VAL A 75 16.19 2.61 -3.76
CA VAL A 75 15.20 3.24 -4.64
C VAL A 75 14.86 2.27 -5.77
N ALA A 76 15.87 1.75 -6.46
CA ALA A 76 15.66 0.82 -7.56
C ALA A 76 14.93 -0.46 -7.13
N VAL A 77 15.34 -1.07 -6.00
CA VAL A 77 14.68 -2.26 -5.44
C VAL A 77 13.24 -1.95 -5.07
N ALA A 78 12.95 -0.79 -4.48
CA ALA A 78 11.59 -0.37 -4.16
C ALA A 78 10.69 -0.29 -5.41
N LEU A 79 11.21 0.15 -6.55
CA LEU A 79 10.44 0.20 -7.80
C LEU A 79 9.99 -1.18 -8.28
N ASN A 80 10.84 -2.21 -8.10
CA ASN A 80 10.46 -3.60 -8.39
C ASN A 80 9.43 -4.13 -7.39
N GLU A 81 9.67 -3.89 -6.10
CA GLU A 81 8.92 -4.50 -5.01
C GLU A 81 7.63 -3.76 -4.63
N GLN A 82 7.35 -2.57 -5.18
CA GLN A 82 6.14 -1.78 -4.87
C GLN A 82 4.82 -2.57 -5.03
N TYR A 83 4.80 -3.53 -5.94
CA TYR A 83 3.62 -4.36 -6.22
C TYR A 83 3.46 -5.53 -5.24
N GLN A 84 4.48 -5.84 -4.44
CA GLN A 84 4.43 -6.91 -3.45
C GLN A 84 3.60 -6.53 -2.22
N PRO A 85 2.96 -7.53 -1.56
CA PRO A 85 2.66 -8.85 -2.11
C PRO A 85 1.53 -8.75 -3.17
N ARG A 86 1.71 -9.42 -4.30
CA ARG A 86 0.76 -9.41 -5.44
C ARG A 86 -0.39 -10.40 -5.24
N PHE A 87 -0.14 -11.48 -4.53
CA PHE A 87 -1.10 -12.54 -4.21
C PHE A 87 -0.86 -13.14 -2.82
N ALA A 88 -1.79 -13.99 -2.37
CA ALA A 88 -1.68 -14.64 -1.07
C ALA A 88 -0.46 -15.59 -1.04
N GLY A 89 0.47 -15.34 -0.13
CA GLY A 89 1.72 -16.11 -0.03
C GLY A 89 2.88 -15.57 -0.86
N ASP A 90 2.67 -14.50 -1.66
CA ASP A 90 3.78 -13.79 -2.31
C ASP A 90 4.72 -13.18 -1.28
N ASP A 91 5.95 -12.94 -1.73
CA ASP A 91 7.00 -12.30 -0.96
C ASP A 91 6.58 -10.89 -0.52
N LEU A 92 7.20 -10.43 0.57
CA LEU A 92 7.03 -9.08 1.08
C LEU A 92 8.27 -8.24 0.73
N PRO A 93 8.10 -6.92 0.53
CA PRO A 93 9.21 -6.03 0.21
C PRO A 93 10.40 -6.24 1.15
N SER A 94 11.60 -6.35 0.59
CA SER A 94 12.79 -6.82 1.28
C SER A 94 13.34 -5.78 2.26
N ASN A 95 13.25 -4.50 1.93
CA ASN A 95 13.79 -3.38 2.72
C ASN A 95 12.72 -2.36 3.16
N PRO A 96 13.03 -1.47 4.13
CA PRO A 96 12.07 -0.48 4.64
C PRO A 96 11.59 0.56 3.61
N VAL A 97 12.44 0.99 2.67
CA VAL A 97 12.07 1.92 1.59
C VAL A 97 11.03 1.27 0.66
N ALA A 98 11.25 0.02 0.29
CA ALA A 98 10.33 -0.78 -0.50
C ALA A 98 9.01 -1.04 0.25
N CYS A 99 9.07 -1.28 1.56
CA CYS A 99 7.87 -1.39 2.41
C CYS A 99 7.05 -0.08 2.38
N ALA A 100 7.70 1.07 2.55
CA ALA A 100 7.04 2.37 2.53
C ALA A 100 6.32 2.62 1.19
N LEU A 101 7.02 2.39 0.06
CA LEU A 101 6.44 2.56 -1.27
C LEU A 101 5.28 1.59 -1.53
N ALA A 102 5.44 0.31 -1.18
CA ALA A 102 4.43 -0.71 -1.39
C ALA A 102 3.16 -0.46 -0.57
N ILE A 103 3.29 0.08 0.64
CA ILE A 103 2.15 0.50 1.47
C ILE A 103 1.50 1.75 0.86
N ALA A 104 2.29 2.77 0.49
CA ALA A 104 1.80 4.02 -0.08
C ALA A 104 0.92 3.79 -1.31
N ASP A 105 1.36 2.99 -2.28
CA ASP A 105 0.59 2.73 -3.52
C ASP A 105 -0.76 2.05 -3.26
N LYS A 106 -0.77 1.10 -2.30
CA LYS A 106 -1.98 0.36 -1.90
C LYS A 106 -2.94 1.25 -1.12
N MET A 107 -2.43 2.05 -0.18
CA MET A 107 -3.24 2.98 0.62
C MET A 107 -3.80 4.12 -0.22
N ASP A 108 -3.03 4.68 -1.17
CA ASP A 108 -3.52 5.67 -2.13
C ASP A 108 -4.73 5.12 -2.90
N THR A 109 -4.64 3.89 -3.39
CA THR A 109 -5.73 3.26 -4.14
C THR A 109 -6.94 2.98 -3.25
N LEU A 110 -6.73 2.49 -2.02
CA LEU A 110 -7.80 2.25 -1.05
C LEU A 110 -8.55 3.54 -0.72
N ALA A 111 -7.83 4.58 -0.29
CA ALA A 111 -8.42 5.87 0.08
C ALA A 111 -9.17 6.50 -1.11
N GLY A 112 -8.58 6.50 -2.30
CA GLY A 112 -9.19 7.07 -3.49
C GLY A 112 -10.49 6.36 -3.87
N ILE A 113 -10.46 5.03 -4.01
CA ILE A 113 -11.60 4.25 -4.49
C ILE A 113 -12.76 4.23 -3.48
N PHE A 114 -12.47 4.17 -2.18
CA PHE A 114 -13.49 4.34 -1.15
C PHE A 114 -14.04 5.78 -1.10
N GLY A 115 -13.16 6.77 -1.29
CA GLY A 115 -13.53 8.19 -1.28
C GLY A 115 -14.47 8.62 -2.39
N ILE A 116 -14.49 7.90 -3.51
CA ILE A 116 -15.44 8.10 -4.61
C ILE A 116 -16.61 7.09 -4.61
N GLY A 117 -16.74 6.28 -3.55
CA GLY A 117 -17.85 5.32 -3.41
C GLY A 117 -17.80 4.11 -4.36
N GLN A 118 -16.63 3.79 -4.92
CA GLN A 118 -16.43 2.68 -5.86
C GLN A 118 -15.83 1.42 -5.21
N HIS A 119 -15.99 1.27 -3.90
CA HIS A 119 -15.52 0.08 -3.19
C HIS A 119 -16.25 -1.21 -3.67
N PRO A 120 -15.59 -2.38 -3.60
CA PRO A 120 -16.16 -3.67 -4.01
C PRO A 120 -17.53 -3.98 -3.41
N LYS A 121 -18.51 -4.32 -4.26
CA LYS A 121 -19.83 -4.83 -3.86
C LYS A 121 -19.97 -6.28 -4.33
N GLY A 122 -20.39 -7.18 -3.43
CA GLY A 122 -20.46 -8.63 -3.71
C GLY A 122 -19.08 -9.21 -4.02
N ASP A 123 -18.97 -10.09 -5.01
CA ASP A 123 -17.71 -10.78 -5.32
C ASP A 123 -16.76 -10.02 -6.24
N LYS A 124 -17.22 -8.97 -6.93
CA LYS A 124 -16.38 -8.21 -7.88
C LYS A 124 -15.44 -7.25 -7.16
N ASP A 125 -14.16 -7.26 -7.55
CA ASP A 125 -13.12 -6.37 -7.05
C ASP A 125 -12.22 -5.87 -8.20
N PRO A 126 -12.72 -4.91 -9.01
CA PRO A 126 -12.03 -4.47 -10.23
C PRO A 126 -10.72 -3.72 -9.95
N PHE A 127 -10.56 -3.15 -8.75
CA PHE A 127 -9.36 -2.40 -8.34
C PHE A 127 -8.43 -3.22 -7.43
N ALA A 128 -8.70 -4.51 -7.26
CA ALA A 128 -7.94 -5.42 -6.40
C ALA A 128 -7.80 -4.95 -4.94
N LEU A 129 -8.79 -4.21 -4.40
CA LEU A 129 -8.74 -3.62 -3.06
C LEU A 129 -8.61 -4.68 -1.97
N ARG A 130 -9.19 -5.88 -2.14
CA ARG A 130 -9.05 -6.96 -1.15
C ARG A 130 -7.61 -7.42 -1.02
N ARG A 131 -6.91 -7.54 -2.15
CA ARG A 131 -5.49 -7.91 -2.18
C ARG A 131 -4.63 -6.78 -1.66
N ALA A 132 -4.93 -5.53 -2.03
CA ALA A 132 -4.24 -4.34 -1.52
C ALA A 132 -4.33 -4.24 0.01
N ALA A 133 -5.54 -4.33 0.57
CA ALA A 133 -5.80 -4.30 2.01
C ALA A 133 -5.01 -5.39 2.75
N LEU A 134 -5.10 -6.64 2.27
CA LEU A 134 -4.36 -7.74 2.89
C LEU A 134 -2.84 -7.55 2.76
N GLY A 135 -2.37 -7.03 1.62
CA GLY A 135 -0.96 -6.75 1.41
C GLY A 135 -0.39 -5.74 2.40
N VAL A 136 -1.09 -4.62 2.61
CA VAL A 136 -0.69 -3.62 3.62
C VAL A 136 -0.62 -4.24 5.01
N LEU A 137 -1.67 -4.97 5.42
CA LEU A 137 -1.72 -5.61 6.73
C LEU A 137 -0.60 -6.63 6.93
N ARG A 138 -0.30 -7.44 5.90
CA ARG A 138 0.81 -8.40 5.93
C ARG A 138 2.15 -7.70 6.08
N ILE A 139 2.40 -6.63 5.32
CA ILE A 139 3.65 -5.87 5.41
C ILE A 139 3.81 -5.33 6.84
N ILE A 140 2.80 -4.64 7.38
CA ILE A 140 2.85 -4.06 8.73
C ILE A 140 3.11 -5.13 9.79
N VAL A 141 2.36 -6.24 9.75
CA VAL A 141 2.43 -7.29 10.78
C VAL A 141 3.69 -8.15 10.66
N GLU A 142 4.00 -8.66 9.47
CA GLU A 142 5.09 -9.62 9.28
C GLU A 142 6.46 -8.93 9.31
N LYS A 143 6.56 -7.66 8.88
CA LYS A 143 7.77 -6.83 9.04
C LYS A 143 7.84 -6.12 10.40
N ASN A 144 6.81 -6.24 11.24
CA ASN A 144 6.74 -5.64 12.58
C ASN A 144 6.99 -4.12 12.54
N LEU A 145 6.33 -3.43 11.60
CA LEU A 145 6.42 -1.99 11.43
C LEU A 145 5.63 -1.28 12.53
N ASN A 146 6.18 -0.18 13.05
CA ASN A 146 5.50 0.68 14.01
C ASN A 146 4.62 1.69 13.29
N LEU A 147 3.59 1.20 12.59
CA LEU A 147 2.69 2.03 11.80
C LEU A 147 1.25 1.82 12.29
N ASP A 148 0.61 2.91 12.68
CA ASP A 148 -0.77 2.89 13.13
C ASP A 148 -1.73 2.99 11.93
N LEU A 149 -2.75 2.14 11.91
CA LEU A 149 -3.63 2.01 10.75
C LEU A 149 -4.57 3.22 10.60
N GLN A 150 -4.97 3.82 11.73
CA GLN A 150 -5.83 5.01 11.74
C GLN A 150 -5.10 6.19 11.08
N THR A 151 -3.94 6.56 11.64
CA THR A 151 -3.12 7.67 11.14
C THR A 151 -2.64 7.46 9.71
N LEU A 152 -2.29 6.22 9.33
CA LEU A 152 -1.94 5.87 7.94
C LEU A 152 -3.11 6.15 6.97
N THR A 153 -4.33 5.79 7.38
CA THR A 153 -5.51 5.97 6.53
C THR A 153 -5.90 7.44 6.45
N GLU A 154 -5.85 8.16 7.57
CA GLU A 154 -6.05 9.61 7.63
C GLU A 154 -5.10 10.36 6.71
N GLU A 155 -3.81 10.02 6.73
CA GLU A 155 -2.81 10.66 5.86
C GLU A 155 -3.08 10.37 4.38
N ALA A 156 -3.40 9.12 4.03
CA ALA A 156 -3.76 8.76 2.66
C ALA A 156 -4.99 9.53 2.15
N VAL A 157 -6.00 9.71 3.00
CA VAL A 157 -7.22 10.50 2.69
C VAL A 157 -6.88 11.98 2.56
N ARG A 158 -6.08 12.54 3.48
CA ARG A 158 -5.67 13.95 3.48
C ARG A 158 -4.99 14.36 2.17
N LEU A 159 -4.17 13.48 1.59
CA LEU A 159 -3.44 13.73 0.34
C LEU A 159 -4.35 13.83 -0.91
N TYR A 160 -5.60 13.39 -0.83
CA TYR A 160 -6.57 13.61 -1.90
C TYR A 160 -7.21 15.01 -1.86
N GLY A 161 -7.07 15.76 -0.76
CA GLY A 161 -7.72 17.05 -0.57
C GLY A 161 -9.24 16.97 -0.79
N ASP A 162 -9.80 17.92 -1.53
CA ASP A 162 -11.24 18.04 -1.75
C ASP A 162 -11.79 17.09 -2.84
N LYS A 163 -10.97 16.14 -3.35
CA LYS A 163 -11.40 15.24 -4.43
C LYS A 163 -12.37 14.15 -3.96
N LEU A 164 -12.38 13.81 -2.68
CA LEU A 164 -13.19 12.71 -2.15
C LEU A 164 -14.58 13.21 -1.76
N THR A 165 -15.60 12.47 -2.17
CA THR A 165 -17.01 12.83 -1.93
C THR A 165 -17.61 12.13 -0.72
N ASN A 166 -17.01 11.01 -0.30
CA ASN A 166 -17.42 10.29 0.90
C ASN A 166 -16.75 10.95 2.13
N ALA A 167 -17.52 11.22 3.18
CA ALA A 167 -16.99 11.80 4.42
C ALA A 167 -16.41 10.74 5.38
N ASN A 168 -16.83 9.48 5.24
CA ASN A 168 -16.50 8.39 6.17
C ASN A 168 -15.40 7.47 5.61
N VAL A 169 -14.53 8.00 4.72
CA VAL A 169 -13.54 7.18 3.99
C VAL A 169 -12.60 6.45 4.93
N VAL A 170 -12.18 7.13 6.00
CA VAL A 170 -11.25 6.57 6.98
C VAL A 170 -11.86 5.32 7.63
N ASP A 171 -13.07 5.47 8.18
CA ASP A 171 -13.79 4.37 8.83
C ASP A 171 -14.08 3.22 7.85
N ASP A 172 -14.59 3.54 6.66
CA ASP A 172 -14.92 2.53 5.65
C ASP A 172 -13.70 1.71 5.21
N VAL A 173 -12.54 2.36 5.04
CA VAL A 173 -11.29 1.69 4.67
C VAL A 173 -10.81 0.81 5.81
N ILE A 174 -10.82 1.31 7.05
CA ILE A 174 -10.37 0.56 8.22
C ILE A 174 -11.26 -0.67 8.45
N ASP A 175 -12.58 -0.50 8.43
CA ASP A 175 -13.54 -1.60 8.57
C ASP A 175 -13.34 -2.66 7.49
N PHE A 176 -13.13 -2.22 6.25
CA PHE A 176 -12.83 -3.13 5.15
C PHE A 176 -11.53 -3.90 5.40
N MET A 177 -10.45 -3.21 5.79
CA MET A 177 -9.16 -3.85 6.07
C MET A 177 -9.26 -4.84 7.24
N LEU A 178 -9.89 -4.46 8.35
CA LEU A 178 -10.08 -5.32 9.51
C LEU A 178 -10.95 -6.54 9.19
N GLY A 179 -11.99 -6.38 8.38
CA GLY A 179 -12.80 -7.49 7.87
C GLY A 179 -11.95 -8.54 7.13
N ARG A 180 -10.98 -8.09 6.31
CA ARG A 180 -10.04 -8.99 5.62
C ARG A 180 -9.02 -9.61 6.55
N PHE A 181 -8.52 -8.84 7.52
CA PHE A 181 -7.57 -9.34 8.51
C PHE A 181 -8.14 -10.52 9.29
N ARG A 182 -9.39 -10.40 9.77
CA ARG A 182 -10.07 -11.48 10.52
C ARG A 182 -10.20 -12.77 9.70
N ALA A 183 -10.53 -12.66 8.41
CA ALA A 183 -10.65 -13.82 7.52
C ALA A 183 -9.29 -14.51 7.32
N TRP A 184 -8.24 -13.74 7.02
CA TRP A 184 -6.88 -14.28 6.86
C TRP A 184 -6.32 -14.88 8.15
N TYR A 185 -6.55 -14.23 9.29
CA TYR A 185 -6.09 -14.70 10.59
C TYR A 185 -6.73 -16.03 10.98
N ARG A 186 -8.03 -16.22 10.73
CA ARG A 186 -8.71 -17.52 10.94
C ARG A 186 -8.04 -18.65 10.15
N THR A 187 -7.56 -18.37 8.94
CA THR A 187 -6.82 -19.36 8.14
C THR A 187 -5.43 -19.68 8.72
N LYS A 188 -4.75 -18.70 9.33
CA LYS A 188 -3.40 -18.87 9.93
C LYS A 188 -3.41 -19.49 11.33
N VAL A 189 -4.41 -19.19 12.18
CA VAL A 189 -4.50 -19.72 13.56
C VAL A 189 -4.66 -21.23 13.59
N THR A 190 -5.29 -21.82 12.58
CA THR A 190 -5.37 -23.28 12.42
C THR A 190 -3.98 -23.92 12.25
N LEU A 191 -2.91 -23.14 12.04
CA LEU A 191 -1.57 -23.62 11.68
C LEU A 191 -0.45 -23.25 12.67
N LEU A 192 -0.69 -22.53 13.79
CA LEU A 192 0.40 -22.05 14.68
C LEU A 192 0.05 -22.02 16.18
N THR A 193 1.04 -22.32 17.04
CA THR A 193 1.01 -22.11 18.50
C THR A 193 1.28 -20.64 18.89
N PRO A 194 0.70 -20.11 19.99
CA PRO A 194 0.78 -18.67 20.29
C PRO A 194 2.15 -18.24 20.85
N SER A 195 2.81 -17.27 20.22
CA SER A 195 4.09 -16.65 20.68
C SER A 195 3.90 -15.19 21.11
N ARG A 196 4.84 -14.54 21.80
CA ARG A 196 4.71 -13.13 22.28
C ARG A 196 4.33 -12.09 21.20
N ARG A 197 4.61 -12.33 19.91
CA ARG A 197 4.14 -11.49 18.77
C ARG A 197 2.61 -11.48 18.63
N TYR A 198 1.95 -12.57 19.03
CA TYR A 198 0.49 -12.77 19.11
C TYR A 198 -0.20 -11.62 19.86
N TRP A 199 0.35 -11.21 21.01
CA TRP A 199 -0.31 -10.23 21.88
C TRP A 199 -0.22 -8.79 21.39
N ARG A 200 0.77 -8.43 20.55
CA ARG A 200 0.92 -7.07 20.03
C ARG A 200 -0.12 -6.76 18.95
N VAL A 201 -0.42 -7.74 18.09
CA VAL A 201 -1.47 -7.67 17.07
C VAL A 201 -2.87 -7.80 17.68
N VAL A 202 -3.04 -8.66 18.68
CA VAL A 202 -4.29 -8.72 19.48
C VAL A 202 -4.53 -7.40 20.22
N ARG A 203 -3.49 -6.67 20.64
CA ARG A 203 -3.62 -5.32 21.21
C ARG A 203 -4.13 -4.31 20.18
N LEU A 204 -3.63 -4.38 18.93
CA LEU A 204 -4.11 -3.57 17.81
C LEU A 204 -5.60 -3.82 17.53
N VAL A 205 -6.04 -5.10 17.54
CA VAL A 205 -7.46 -5.45 17.34
C VAL A 205 -8.33 -5.14 18.56
N ARG A 206 -7.81 -5.29 19.79
CA ARG A 206 -8.56 -4.99 21.04
C ARG A 206 -8.75 -3.51 21.29
N LEU A 207 -7.81 -2.66 20.88
CA LEU A 207 -7.93 -1.20 21.00
C LEU A 207 -9.00 -0.62 20.05
N ILE A 208 -9.28 -1.30 18.93
CA ILE A 208 -10.22 -0.82 17.90
C ILE A 208 -11.62 -1.46 18.05
N SER A 209 -11.79 -2.50 18.89
CA SER A 209 -13.05 -3.24 19.02
C SER A 209 -13.82 -3.02 20.34
N MET A 210 -13.52 -1.95 21.10
CA MET A 210 -14.32 -1.58 22.27
C MET A 210 -15.25 -0.41 21.89
N PRO A 211 -16.58 -0.60 21.86
CA PRO A 211 -17.48 0.51 22.17
C PRO A 211 -17.34 0.83 23.67
N GLU A 212 -17.52 2.09 24.05
CA GLU A 212 -17.74 2.47 25.45
C GLU A 212 -18.87 1.64 26.11
#